data_AF-A0A0E4B9M3-F1
#
_entry.id   AF-A0A0E4B9M3-F1
#
_cell.length_a   1.000
_cell.length_b   1.000
_cell.length_c   1.000
_cell.angle_alpha   90.00
_cell.angle_beta   90.00
_cell.angle_gamma   90.00
#
_symmetry.space_group_name_H-M   'P 1'
#
loop_
_entity.id
_entity.type
_entity.pdbx_description
1 polymer ?
#
loop_
_entity_poly.entity_id
_entity_poly.type
_entity_poly.pdbx_seq_one_letter_code
_entity_poly.pdbx_strand_id
1 'polypeptide(L)'
;INFLKYQFPNLKYMASSCKSPQQMVGTVAKTFYAERIGVKPRDLVVVSVMPCIAKKYESAQPQHRTNGVRDVDYVITTRELAKMLKESGIDLRHMPDEEFDNPLGESTGAGVIFGATGGVLEAALRTVYEEVTGGPIAQVDFNAVRGLKGVKEASIDLGERTINVAAASGLGNARKLLEQIEKGTSKYDVIEI
;
A
#
# COMPACT_ATOMS: atom_id res chain seq x y z
N ILE A 1 5.41 -0.39 -9.55
CA ILE A 1 6.90 -0.26 -9.54
C ILE A 1 7.58 -0.86 -10.78
N ASN A 2 7.50 -2.18 -11.05
CA ASN A 2 8.19 -2.77 -12.22
C ASN A 2 7.78 -2.10 -13.54
N PHE A 3 6.49 -1.86 -13.73
CA PHE A 3 5.97 -1.15 -14.90
C PHE A 3 6.67 0.21 -15.11
N LEU A 4 6.75 1.05 -14.06
CA LEU A 4 7.43 2.33 -14.09
C LEU A 4 8.92 2.16 -14.47
N LYS A 5 9.63 1.23 -13.82
CA LYS A 5 11.06 0.99 -14.08
C LYS A 5 11.37 0.58 -15.52
N TYR A 6 10.52 -0.26 -16.12
CA TYR A 6 10.77 -0.80 -17.47
C TYR A 6 10.23 0.09 -18.59
N GLN A 7 9.07 0.73 -18.38
CA GLN A 7 8.37 1.47 -19.44
C GLN A 7 8.64 2.98 -19.37
N PHE A 8 8.98 3.50 -18.19
CA PHE A 8 9.19 4.93 -17.94
C PHE A 8 10.42 5.14 -17.03
N PRO A 9 11.63 4.69 -17.45
CA PRO A 9 12.83 4.72 -16.61
C PRO A 9 13.23 6.13 -16.18
N ASN A 10 12.94 7.15 -16.99
CA ASN A 10 13.19 8.56 -16.68
C ASN A 10 12.34 9.06 -15.50
N LEU A 11 11.19 8.43 -15.28
CA LEU A 11 10.23 8.77 -14.25
C LEU A 11 10.42 7.94 -12.96
N LYS A 12 11.44 7.08 -12.89
CA LYS A 12 11.63 6.14 -11.76
C LYS A 12 11.75 6.81 -10.39
N TYR A 13 12.22 8.06 -10.36
CA TYR A 13 12.42 8.83 -9.13
C TYR A 13 11.14 9.46 -8.57
N MET A 14 10.03 9.45 -9.32
CA MET A 14 8.75 9.98 -8.84
C MET A 14 7.99 9.01 -7.94
N ALA A 15 8.34 7.73 -7.95
CA ALA A 15 7.74 6.79 -7.01
C ALA A 15 8.14 7.19 -5.58
N SER A 16 7.16 7.21 -4.67
CA SER A 16 7.41 7.43 -3.25
C SER A 16 8.53 6.52 -2.74
N SER A 17 9.41 7.07 -1.90
CA SER A 17 10.49 6.33 -1.25
C SER A 17 9.99 5.37 -0.18
N CYS A 18 8.73 5.48 0.23
CA CYS A 18 8.10 4.60 1.19
C CYS A 18 8.15 3.13 0.72
N LYS A 19 8.58 2.25 1.64
CA LYS A 19 8.34 0.80 1.52
C LYS A 19 6.83 0.54 1.42
N SER A 20 6.42 -0.56 0.79
CA SER A 20 5.00 -0.95 0.83
C SER A 20 4.59 -1.40 2.24
N PRO A 21 3.28 -1.40 2.58
CA PRO A 21 2.82 -1.83 3.90
C PRO A 21 3.35 -3.20 4.33
N GLN A 22 3.38 -4.17 3.41
CA GLN A 22 4.00 -5.48 3.65
C GLN A 22 5.45 -5.36 4.14
N GLN A 23 6.26 -4.55 3.45
CA GLN A 23 7.68 -4.40 3.74
C GLN A 23 7.92 -3.55 4.98
N MET A 24 7.06 -2.55 5.22
CA MET A 24 7.08 -1.76 6.46
C MET A 24 6.79 -2.64 7.67
N VAL A 25 5.70 -3.41 7.64
CA VAL A 25 5.34 -4.35 8.72
C VAL A 25 6.44 -5.38 8.92
N GLY A 26 6.98 -5.98 7.86
CA GLY A 26 8.10 -6.90 7.96
C GLY A 26 9.34 -6.27 8.62
N THR A 27 9.66 -5.02 8.27
CA THR A 27 10.76 -4.29 8.89
C THR A 27 10.51 -4.09 10.39
N VAL A 28 9.32 -3.58 10.77
CA VAL A 28 8.94 -3.34 12.18
C VAL A 28 8.91 -4.64 12.98
N ALA A 29 8.42 -5.73 12.39
CA ALA A 29 8.40 -7.04 13.02
C ALA A 29 9.82 -7.54 13.34
N LYS A 30 10.75 -7.38 12.41
CA LYS A 30 12.14 -7.84 12.54
C LYS A 30 13.04 -6.93 13.37
N THR A 31 12.62 -5.70 13.65
CA THR A 31 13.37 -4.77 14.49
C THR A 31 12.69 -4.62 15.83
N PHE A 32 11.69 -3.75 15.90
CA PHE A 32 10.99 -3.37 17.13
C PHE A 32 10.33 -4.56 17.83
N TYR A 33 9.57 -5.37 17.10
CA TYR A 33 8.82 -6.44 17.74
C TYR A 33 9.72 -7.59 18.19
N ALA A 34 10.67 -8.01 17.35
CA ALA A 34 11.67 -9.02 17.71
C ALA A 34 12.44 -8.65 18.98
N GLU A 35 12.86 -7.38 19.11
CA GLU A 35 13.49 -6.85 20.32
C GLU A 35 12.54 -6.93 21.53
N ARG A 36 11.30 -6.49 21.36
CA ARG A 36 10.28 -6.46 22.43
C ARG A 36 9.97 -7.84 23.00
N ILE A 37 9.97 -8.89 22.17
CA ILE A 37 9.70 -10.27 22.62
C ILE A 37 10.98 -11.06 22.94
N GLY A 38 12.16 -10.44 22.86
CA GLY A 38 13.44 -11.08 23.17
C GLY A 38 13.88 -12.16 22.19
N VAL A 39 13.38 -12.14 20.94
CA VAL A 39 13.70 -13.13 19.90
C VAL A 39 14.68 -12.51 18.90
N LYS A 40 15.67 -13.30 18.44
CA LYS A 40 16.59 -12.80 17.41
C LYS A 40 15.82 -12.63 16.09
N PRO A 41 16.05 -11.56 15.31
CA PRO A 41 15.32 -11.32 14.06
C PRO A 41 15.35 -12.48 13.05
N ARG A 42 16.46 -13.24 13.04
CA ARG A 42 16.64 -14.43 12.19
C ARG A 42 15.78 -15.63 12.60
N ASP A 43 15.34 -15.66 13.85
CA ASP A 43 14.55 -16.75 14.44
C ASP A 43 13.04 -16.43 14.39
N LEU A 44 12.66 -15.17 14.15
CA LEU A 44 11.29 -14.75 13.84
C LEU A 44 10.96 -15.10 12.39
N VAL A 45 9.79 -15.69 12.09
CA VAL A 45 9.34 -15.92 10.70
C VAL A 45 8.14 -15.04 10.40
N VAL A 46 8.25 -14.19 9.38
CA VAL A 46 7.17 -13.29 8.95
C VAL A 46 6.52 -13.84 7.69
N VAL A 47 5.25 -14.24 7.82
CA VAL A 47 4.42 -14.73 6.71
C VAL A 47 3.38 -13.67 6.36
N SER A 48 3.41 -13.21 5.12
CA SER A 48 2.48 -12.23 4.59
C SER A 48 1.39 -12.92 3.77
N VAL A 49 0.12 -12.59 4.04
CA VAL A 49 -1.03 -13.09 3.26
C VAL A 49 -1.50 -11.98 2.32
N MET A 50 -1.46 -12.23 1.01
CA MET A 50 -1.66 -11.18 0.01
C MET A 50 -2.64 -11.59 -1.10
N PRO A 51 -3.52 -10.69 -1.56
CA PRO A 51 -4.35 -10.94 -2.75
C PRO A 51 -3.56 -10.80 -4.07
N CYS A 52 -2.24 -10.62 -4.02
CA CYS A 52 -1.40 -10.28 -5.17
C CYS A 52 -0.14 -11.16 -5.26
N ILE A 53 0.13 -11.70 -6.44
CA ILE A 53 1.32 -12.53 -6.71
C ILE A 53 2.60 -11.67 -6.75
N ALA A 54 2.50 -10.42 -7.20
CA ALA A 54 3.67 -9.52 -7.29
C ALA A 54 4.34 -9.29 -5.93
N LYS A 55 3.59 -9.46 -4.82
CA LYS A 55 4.14 -9.38 -3.45
C LYS A 55 5.16 -10.48 -3.14
N LYS A 56 5.06 -11.65 -3.77
CA LYS A 56 6.09 -12.71 -3.69
C LYS A 56 7.41 -12.24 -4.32
N TYR A 57 7.33 -11.59 -5.48
CA TYR A 57 8.50 -11.01 -6.13
C TYR A 57 9.09 -9.85 -5.31
N GLU A 58 8.24 -9.01 -4.73
CA GLU A 58 8.65 -7.91 -3.86
C GLU A 58 9.42 -8.41 -2.65
N SER A 59 8.91 -9.37 -1.86
CA SER A 59 9.63 -9.89 -0.69
C SER A 59 10.94 -10.60 -1.03
N ALA A 60 11.07 -11.13 -2.24
CA ALA A 60 12.28 -11.82 -2.67
C ALA A 60 13.41 -10.87 -3.09
N GLN A 61 13.19 -9.56 -3.22
CA GLN A 61 14.24 -8.67 -3.71
C GLN A 61 15.39 -8.51 -2.71
N PRO A 62 16.66 -8.41 -3.17
CA PRO A 62 17.82 -8.29 -2.28
C PRO A 62 17.76 -7.09 -1.32
N GLN A 63 17.17 -5.96 -1.75
CA GLN A 63 17.07 -4.75 -0.93
C GLN A 63 16.04 -4.83 0.20
N HIS A 64 15.14 -5.82 0.20
CA HIS A 64 14.11 -5.96 1.24
C HIS A 64 14.63 -6.79 2.41
N ARG A 65 15.69 -6.25 3.01
CA ARG A 65 16.40 -6.82 4.15
C ARG A 65 16.74 -5.72 5.15
N THR A 66 16.62 -6.04 6.42
CA THR A 66 17.01 -5.18 7.53
C THR A 66 18.03 -5.95 8.38
N ASN A 67 19.20 -5.35 8.60
CA ASN A 67 20.31 -5.98 9.34
C ASN A 67 20.69 -7.38 8.81
N GLY A 68 20.66 -7.55 7.48
CA GLY A 68 21.01 -8.80 6.79
C GLY A 68 19.89 -9.86 6.76
N VAL A 69 18.82 -9.67 7.51
CA VAL A 69 17.65 -10.57 7.57
C VAL A 69 16.57 -10.08 6.62
N ARG A 70 15.83 -11.00 5.99
CA ARG A 70 14.68 -10.62 5.14
C ARG A 70 13.58 -9.98 5.99
N ASP A 71 12.99 -8.91 5.46
CA ASP A 71 11.87 -8.22 6.12
C ASP A 71 10.63 -9.13 6.16
N VAL A 72 10.36 -9.83 5.07
CA VAL A 72 9.26 -10.81 4.94
C VAL A 72 9.81 -12.12 4.40
N ASP A 73 9.61 -13.22 5.13
CA ASP A 73 10.19 -14.53 4.80
C ASP A 73 9.35 -15.27 3.76
N TYR A 74 8.03 -15.25 3.92
CA TYR A 74 7.09 -15.93 3.03
C TYR A 74 5.93 -15.02 2.65
N VAL A 75 5.45 -15.20 1.43
CA VAL A 75 4.23 -14.56 0.96
C VAL A 75 3.33 -15.64 0.38
N ILE A 76 2.16 -15.82 0.98
CA ILE A 76 1.12 -16.73 0.50
C ILE A 76 -0.06 -15.93 -0.01
N THR A 77 -0.73 -16.45 -1.03
CA THR A 77 -1.94 -15.84 -1.56
C THR A 77 -3.15 -16.18 -0.71
N THR A 78 -4.21 -15.36 -0.80
CA THR A 78 -5.52 -15.68 -0.18
C THR A 78 -6.01 -17.08 -0.58
N ARG A 79 -5.73 -17.53 -1.82
CA ARG A 79 -6.08 -18.88 -2.28
C ARG A 79 -5.25 -19.98 -1.62
N GLU A 80 -3.95 -19.73 -1.41
CA GLU A 80 -3.07 -20.68 -0.71
C GLU A 80 -3.48 -20.81 0.76
N LEU A 81 -3.76 -19.70 1.44
CA LEU A 81 -4.29 -19.74 2.81
C LEU A 81 -5.64 -20.49 2.88
N ALA A 82 -6.57 -20.16 1.99
CA ALA A 82 -7.87 -20.83 1.95
C ALA A 82 -7.75 -22.34 1.71
N LYS A 83 -6.75 -22.78 0.93
CA LYS A 83 -6.45 -24.20 0.73
C LYS A 83 -5.92 -24.84 2.02
N MET A 84 -4.95 -24.21 2.69
CA MET A 84 -4.39 -24.70 3.96
C MET A 84 -5.46 -24.87 5.05
N LEU A 85 -6.37 -23.91 5.17
CA LEU A 85 -7.48 -23.98 6.12
C LEU A 85 -8.41 -25.16 5.83
N LYS A 86 -8.79 -25.36 4.55
CA LYS A 86 -9.62 -26.50 4.13
C LYS A 86 -8.93 -27.84 4.37
N GLU A 87 -7.64 -27.95 4.07
CA GLU A 87 -6.85 -29.16 4.32
C GLU A 87 -6.70 -29.47 5.82
N SER A 88 -6.75 -28.43 6.66
CA SER A 88 -6.71 -28.57 8.13
C SER A 88 -8.09 -28.82 8.75
N GLY A 89 -9.15 -28.93 7.95
CA GLY A 89 -10.53 -29.10 8.44
C GLY A 89 -11.13 -27.85 9.10
N ILE A 90 -10.55 -26.67 8.89
CA ILE A 90 -11.00 -25.40 9.47
C ILE A 90 -12.06 -24.77 8.58
N ASP A 91 -13.22 -24.44 9.16
CA ASP A 91 -14.30 -23.73 8.50
C ASP A 91 -14.54 -22.36 9.15
N LEU A 92 -14.03 -21.31 8.50
CA LEU A 92 -14.12 -19.93 8.97
C LEU A 92 -15.55 -19.46 9.25
N ARG A 93 -16.57 -20.07 8.63
CA ARG A 93 -17.99 -19.68 8.82
C ARG A 93 -18.50 -19.99 10.23
N HIS A 94 -17.83 -20.88 10.94
CA HIS A 94 -18.22 -21.34 12.27
C HIS A 94 -17.22 -20.93 13.35
N MET A 95 -16.19 -20.15 12.98
CA MET A 95 -15.23 -19.65 13.94
C MET A 95 -15.76 -18.37 14.59
N PRO A 96 -15.53 -18.18 15.91
CA PRO A 96 -15.80 -16.90 16.53
C PRO A 96 -14.83 -15.84 16.00
N ASP A 97 -15.26 -14.58 16.03
CA ASP A 97 -14.37 -13.46 15.79
C ASP A 97 -13.36 -13.35 16.96
N GLU A 98 -12.13 -12.98 16.64
CA GLU A 98 -11.05 -12.75 17.60
C GLU A 98 -10.37 -11.42 17.30
N GLU A 99 -9.83 -10.80 18.36
CA GLU A 99 -9.06 -9.57 18.24
C GLU A 99 -7.66 -9.85 17.68
N PHE A 100 -7.08 -8.88 16.98
CA PHE A 100 -5.71 -8.99 16.51
C PHE A 100 -4.69 -8.86 17.66
N ASP A 101 -3.52 -9.47 17.49
CA ASP A 101 -2.45 -9.44 18.48
C ASP A 101 -1.87 -8.03 18.70
N ASN A 102 -1.68 -7.62 19.96
CA ASN A 102 -0.96 -6.40 20.32
C ASN A 102 0.56 -6.68 20.35
N PRO A 103 1.43 -5.79 19.81
CA PRO A 103 1.17 -4.41 19.38
C PRO A 103 1.01 -4.21 17.86
N LEU A 104 1.13 -5.25 17.03
CA LEU A 104 1.20 -5.08 15.57
C LEU A 104 -0.14 -5.29 14.85
N GLY A 105 -1.20 -5.65 15.57
CA GLY A 105 -2.51 -5.99 15.03
C GLY A 105 -3.50 -4.84 14.89
N GLU A 106 -3.24 -3.71 15.56
CA GLU A 106 -4.15 -2.56 15.49
C GLU A 106 -4.14 -1.93 14.08
N SER A 107 -5.33 -1.67 13.54
CA SER A 107 -5.52 -1.05 12.23
C SER A 107 -6.51 0.10 12.34
N THR A 108 -6.29 1.17 11.58
CA THR A 108 -7.22 2.30 11.48
C THR A 108 -8.18 2.09 10.31
N GLY A 109 -9.30 2.83 10.29
CA GLY A 109 -10.21 2.84 9.13
C GLY A 109 -9.53 3.23 7.81
N ALA A 110 -8.44 4.00 7.88
CA ALA A 110 -7.59 4.32 6.74
C ALA A 110 -6.83 3.09 6.22
N GLY A 111 -6.35 2.21 7.09
CA GLY A 111 -5.70 0.96 6.71
C GLY A 111 -6.64 -0.03 6.01
N VAL A 112 -7.93 -0.01 6.37
CA VAL A 112 -8.95 -0.89 5.77
C VAL A 112 -9.22 -0.55 4.29
N ILE A 113 -9.20 0.72 3.92
CA ILE A 113 -9.50 1.16 2.55
C ILE A 113 -8.33 0.99 1.57
N PHE A 114 -7.12 0.66 2.02
CA PHE A 114 -5.95 0.44 1.15
C PHE A 114 -6.16 -0.60 0.04
N GLY A 115 -7.12 -1.53 0.23
CA GLY A 115 -7.44 -2.57 -0.75
C GLY A 115 -8.25 -2.09 -1.95
N ALA A 116 -8.83 -0.88 -1.90
CA ALA A 116 -9.64 -0.30 -2.96
C ALA A 116 -8.88 0.80 -3.71
N THR A 117 -9.08 0.91 -5.02
CA THR A 117 -8.49 2.00 -5.82
C THR A 117 -8.94 3.37 -5.30
N GLY A 118 -7.97 4.20 -4.92
CA GLY A 118 -8.15 5.52 -4.32
C GLY A 118 -8.03 5.52 -2.80
N GLY A 119 -8.05 4.35 -2.14
CA GLY A 119 -8.02 4.29 -0.68
C GLY A 119 -6.65 4.61 -0.08
N VAL A 120 -5.56 4.33 -0.79
CA VAL A 120 -4.21 4.71 -0.34
C VAL A 120 -4.05 6.22 -0.38
N LEU A 121 -4.50 6.83 -1.48
CA LEU A 121 -4.48 8.28 -1.67
C LEU A 121 -5.38 8.97 -0.65
N GLU A 122 -6.59 8.46 -0.42
CA GLU A 122 -7.50 9.00 0.59
C GLU A 122 -6.89 8.95 2.00
N ALA A 123 -6.28 7.83 2.38
CA ALA A 123 -5.62 7.70 3.67
C ALA A 123 -4.49 8.73 3.84
N ALA A 124 -3.63 8.89 2.83
CA ALA A 124 -2.54 9.87 2.87
C ALA A 124 -3.07 11.31 2.95
N LEU A 125 -4.15 11.62 2.23
CA LEU A 125 -4.75 12.96 2.21
C LEU A 125 -5.40 13.32 3.53
N ARG A 126 -6.06 12.36 4.21
CA ARG A 126 -6.61 12.59 5.55
C ARG A 126 -5.51 13.01 6.54
N THR A 127 -4.38 12.30 6.55
CA THR A 127 -3.24 12.64 7.41
C THR A 127 -2.65 14.01 7.07
N VAL A 128 -2.35 14.26 5.79
CA VAL A 128 -1.74 15.54 5.36
C VAL A 128 -2.67 16.72 5.65
N TYR A 129 -3.97 16.56 5.41
CA TYR A 129 -4.93 17.62 5.66
C TYR A 129 -4.99 17.99 7.15
N GLU A 130 -5.07 16.99 8.02
CA GLU A 130 -5.11 17.20 9.47
C GLU A 130 -3.82 17.84 9.99
N GLU A 131 -2.66 17.41 9.48
CA GLU A 131 -1.36 17.96 9.86
C GLU A 131 -1.19 19.43 9.41
N VAL A 132 -1.70 19.79 8.22
CA VAL A 132 -1.57 21.15 7.68
C VAL A 132 -2.62 22.10 8.26
N THR A 133 -3.87 21.65 8.40
CA THR A 133 -5.01 22.51 8.77
C THR A 133 -5.34 22.48 10.26
N GLY A 134 -4.82 21.50 11.00
CA GLY A 134 -5.12 21.27 12.42
C GLY A 134 -6.51 20.69 12.68
N GLY A 135 -7.23 20.25 11.64
CA GLY A 135 -8.56 19.65 11.75
C GLY A 135 -8.80 18.55 10.72
N PRO A 136 -9.74 17.63 10.99
CA PRO A 136 -10.00 16.51 10.08
C PRO A 136 -10.68 16.99 8.80
N ILE A 137 -10.34 16.35 7.67
CA ILE A 137 -11.12 16.50 6.44
C ILE A 137 -12.43 15.71 6.57
N ALA A 138 -13.56 16.36 6.27
CA ALA A 138 -14.87 15.71 6.37
C ALA A 138 -15.04 14.59 5.33
N GLN A 139 -14.68 14.86 4.07
CA GLN A 139 -14.80 13.90 2.96
C GLN A 139 -13.89 14.30 1.80
N VAL A 140 -13.29 13.32 1.13
CA VAL A 140 -12.57 13.52 -0.14
C VAL A 140 -13.46 13.08 -1.28
N ASP A 141 -13.95 14.04 -2.07
CA ASP A 141 -14.84 13.77 -3.20
C ASP A 141 -14.05 13.44 -4.47
N PHE A 142 -13.84 12.14 -4.71
CA PHE A 142 -13.24 11.66 -5.95
C PHE A 142 -14.25 11.63 -7.10
N ASN A 143 -13.94 12.38 -8.16
CA ASN A 143 -14.74 12.47 -9.38
C ASN A 143 -14.14 11.64 -10.51
N ALA A 144 -14.99 10.97 -11.30
CA ALA A 144 -14.52 10.21 -12.46
C ALA A 144 -14.03 11.14 -13.58
N VAL A 145 -12.87 10.82 -14.17
CA VAL A 145 -12.29 11.64 -15.25
C VAL A 145 -12.93 11.29 -16.60
N ARG A 146 -13.48 12.30 -17.28
CA ARG A 146 -14.12 12.11 -18.61
C ARG A 146 -13.10 11.57 -19.61
N GLY A 147 -13.45 10.48 -20.30
CA GLY A 147 -12.59 9.82 -21.29
C GLY A 147 -11.52 8.88 -20.71
N LEU A 148 -11.37 8.82 -19.38
CA LEU A 148 -10.43 7.93 -18.69
C LEU A 148 -11.17 7.00 -17.72
N LYS A 149 -11.86 5.98 -18.26
CA LYS A 149 -12.55 4.99 -17.44
C LYS A 149 -11.57 4.29 -16.50
N GLY A 150 -11.83 4.37 -15.18
CA GLY A 150 -10.96 3.82 -14.15
C GLY A 150 -9.95 4.82 -13.59
N VAL A 151 -9.99 6.09 -14.00
CA VAL A 151 -9.29 7.19 -13.34
C VAL A 151 -10.29 8.06 -12.59
N LYS A 152 -9.97 8.36 -11.34
CA LYS A 152 -10.68 9.33 -10.51
C LYS A 152 -9.72 10.45 -10.13
N GLU A 153 -10.22 11.67 -10.01
CA GLU A 153 -9.44 12.82 -9.56
C GLU A 153 -10.16 13.58 -8.45
N ALA A 154 -9.39 14.31 -7.65
CA ALA A 154 -9.91 15.25 -6.67
C ALA A 154 -8.98 16.46 -6.60
N SER A 155 -9.53 17.59 -6.17
CA SER A 155 -8.77 18.79 -5.82
C SER A 155 -9.05 19.08 -4.35
N ILE A 156 -7.99 19.18 -3.56
CA ILE A 156 -8.10 19.42 -2.12
C ILE A 156 -7.44 20.75 -1.81
N ASP A 157 -8.19 21.61 -1.15
CA ASP A 157 -7.69 22.87 -0.64
C ASP A 157 -6.99 22.66 0.70
N LEU A 158 -5.68 22.92 0.74
CA LEU A 158 -4.86 22.88 1.96
C LEU A 158 -4.62 24.29 2.54
N GLY A 159 -5.51 25.25 2.22
CA GLY A 159 -5.42 26.64 2.63
C GLY A 159 -4.61 27.47 1.64
N GLU A 160 -3.28 27.47 1.76
CA GLU A 160 -2.43 28.30 0.89
C GLU A 160 -2.24 27.71 -0.52
N ARG A 161 -2.57 26.43 -0.70
CA ARG A 161 -2.42 25.72 -1.97
C ARG A 161 -3.51 24.68 -2.16
N THR A 162 -4.10 24.68 -3.35
CA THR A 162 -4.89 23.54 -3.82
C THR A 162 -3.98 22.48 -4.42
N ILE A 163 -4.10 21.24 -3.95
CA ILE A 163 -3.43 20.07 -4.52
C ILE A 163 -4.40 19.29 -5.41
N ASN A 164 -3.92 18.85 -6.57
CA ASN A 164 -4.67 18.02 -7.50
C ASN A 164 -4.15 16.60 -7.42
N VAL A 165 -5.05 15.64 -7.26
CA VAL A 165 -4.69 14.24 -7.08
C VAL A 165 -5.46 13.34 -8.03
N ALA A 166 -4.87 12.20 -8.39
CA ALA A 166 -5.52 11.19 -9.20
C ALA A 166 -5.31 9.77 -8.65
N ALA A 167 -6.34 8.94 -8.74
CA ALA A 167 -6.26 7.50 -8.51
C ALA A 167 -6.61 6.77 -9.80
N ALA A 168 -5.71 5.93 -10.29
CA ALA A 168 -5.89 5.18 -11.52
C ALA A 168 -5.92 3.68 -11.24
N SER A 169 -6.92 3.00 -11.79
CA SER A 169 -6.99 1.55 -11.81
C SER A 169 -6.42 1.01 -13.11
N GLY A 170 -5.40 0.15 -13.01
CA GLY A 170 -4.85 -0.63 -14.11
C GLY A 170 -3.74 0.07 -14.91
N LEU A 171 -2.82 -0.73 -15.46
CA LEU A 171 -1.60 -0.23 -16.12
C LEU A 171 -1.86 0.57 -17.40
N GLY A 172 -2.99 0.33 -18.08
CA GLY A 172 -3.38 1.13 -19.24
C GLY A 172 -3.69 2.59 -18.88
N ASN A 173 -4.32 2.82 -17.73
CA ASN A 173 -4.56 4.17 -17.23
C ASN A 173 -3.28 4.77 -16.64
N ALA A 174 -2.47 3.96 -15.93
CA ALA A 174 -1.16 4.38 -15.46
C ALA A 174 -0.27 4.92 -16.60
N ARG A 175 -0.24 4.21 -17.73
CA ARG A 175 0.48 4.65 -18.93
C ARG A 175 0.05 6.05 -19.38
N LYS A 176 -1.26 6.29 -19.50
CA LYS A 176 -1.79 7.59 -19.95
C LYS A 176 -1.39 8.73 -19.02
N LEU A 177 -1.43 8.51 -17.70
CA LEU A 177 -1.01 9.52 -16.71
C LEU A 177 0.51 9.76 -16.75
N LEU A 178 1.31 8.71 -16.85
CA LEU A 178 2.77 8.83 -16.94
C LEU A 178 3.20 9.54 -18.23
N GLU A 179 2.54 9.27 -19.37
CA GLU A 179 2.77 9.99 -20.63
C GLU A 179 2.40 11.47 -20.53
N GLN A 180 1.37 11.84 -19.78
CA GLN A 180 1.05 13.25 -19.52
C GLN A 180 2.15 13.93 -18.70
N ILE A 181 2.75 13.22 -17.74
CA ILE A 181 3.87 13.73 -16.94
C ILE A 181 5.12 13.93 -17.82
N GLU A 182 5.49 12.95 -18.65
CA GLU A 182 6.64 13.10 -19.56
C GLU A 182 6.49 14.28 -20.52
N LYS A 183 5.26 14.56 -20.96
CA LYS A 183 4.94 15.71 -21.82
C LYS A 183 4.86 17.05 -21.07
N GLY A 184 4.98 17.05 -19.74
CA GLY A 184 4.82 18.26 -18.92
C GLY A 184 3.39 18.80 -18.87
N THR A 185 2.40 17.96 -19.18
CA THR A 185 0.97 18.34 -19.26
C THR A 185 0.14 17.85 -18.08
N SER A 186 0.75 17.08 -17.17
CA SER A 186 0.07 16.59 -15.97
C SER A 186 -0.21 17.74 -15.00
N LYS A 187 -1.45 17.84 -14.52
CA LYS A 187 -1.87 18.79 -13.49
C LYS A 187 -1.77 18.24 -12.07
N TYR A 188 -1.47 16.94 -11.91
CA TYR A 188 -1.55 16.25 -10.62
C TYR A 188 -0.25 16.35 -9.83
N ASP A 189 -0.37 16.67 -8.55
CA ASP A 189 0.71 16.67 -7.57
C ASP A 189 0.99 15.26 -7.03
N VAL A 190 -0.06 14.45 -6.87
CA VAL A 190 0.03 13.07 -6.35
C VAL A 190 -0.83 12.14 -7.18
N ILE A 191 -0.29 10.96 -7.53
CA ILE A 191 -1.00 9.93 -8.28
C ILE A 191 -0.87 8.57 -7.61
N GLU A 192 -2.01 7.92 -7.35
CA GLU A 192 -2.10 6.51 -6.99
C GLU A 192 -2.33 5.65 -8.25
N ILE A 193 -1.58 4.54 -8.36
CA ILE A 193 -1.63 3.57 -9.45
C ILE A 193 -1.83 2.16 -8.91
#